data_AF-A0A3C0C715-F1
#
_entry.id   AF-A0A3C0C715-F1
#
_cell.length_a   1.000
_cell.length_b   1.000
_cell.length_c   1.000
_cell.angle_alpha   90.00
_cell.angle_beta   90.00
_cell.angle_gamma   90.00
#
_symmetry.space_group_name_H-M   'P 1'
#
loop_
_entity.id
_entity.type
_entity.pdbx_description
1 polymer ?
#
loop_
_entity_poly.entity_id
_entity_poly.type
_entity_poly.pdbx_seq_one_letter_code
_entity_poly.pdbx_strand_id
1 'polypeptide(L)'
;RHSQGWVSKKTADLPEAFRWAKEAMDAGEPLSIAYEGNIVDLLQYALDKSINIELLSDQTSCHAVYDGGYCPQGISFEERTRLLTEDKEEFCRLVDKTLRKHYELIKALTEKGTYFFDYGNSFMRAVFDAGVTEIAKNGVDTYEGFVFPSYVEDIMGPLLFDYGYGPFRWCCLSRDPEDLRKTDRAAMECIDPTRRFQDHDNWAWIRDAEKNRLVVGTQCRILYQDEEGRVRIALKFNEMVRTGEIGPVMLGRDHHDVSGTDSPY
;
A
#
# COMPACT_ATOMS: atom_id res chain seq x y z
N ARG A 1 -0.42 -11.03 -9.90
CA ARG A 1 -0.88 -11.06 -8.50
C ARG A 1 -1.58 -12.37 -8.15
N HIS A 2 -2.68 -12.75 -8.83
CA HIS A 2 -3.35 -14.04 -8.59
C HIS A 2 -2.41 -15.25 -8.77
N SER A 3 -1.69 -15.35 -9.90
CA SER A 3 -0.71 -16.44 -10.12
C SER A 3 0.48 -16.44 -9.15
N GLN A 4 0.76 -15.31 -8.49
CA GLN A 4 1.80 -15.16 -7.49
C GLN A 4 1.30 -15.49 -6.07
N GLY A 5 0.01 -15.79 -5.90
CA GLY A 5 -0.61 -16.08 -4.60
C GLY A 5 -0.91 -14.83 -3.73
N TRP A 6 -0.76 -13.62 -4.27
CA TRP A 6 -1.00 -12.38 -3.50
C TRP A 6 -2.47 -11.97 -3.48
N VAL A 7 -3.27 -12.50 -4.41
CA VAL A 7 -4.71 -12.27 -4.52
C VAL A 7 -5.40 -13.62 -4.61
N SER A 8 -6.43 -13.84 -3.79
CA SER A 8 -7.14 -15.12 -3.68
C SER A 8 -8.16 -15.35 -4.78
N LYS A 9 -8.94 -14.33 -5.16
CA LYS A 9 -9.94 -14.41 -6.23
C LYS A 9 -9.82 -13.24 -7.20
N LYS A 10 -10.25 -13.44 -8.44
CA LYS A 10 -10.37 -12.36 -9.42
C LYS A 10 -11.69 -12.47 -10.18
N THR A 11 -12.28 -11.34 -10.50
CA THR A 11 -13.49 -11.26 -11.32
C THR A 11 -13.57 -9.93 -12.05
N ALA A 12 -14.25 -9.91 -13.19
CA ALA A 12 -14.65 -8.69 -13.89
C ALA A 12 -16.12 -8.32 -13.61
N ASP A 13 -16.83 -9.08 -12.78
CA ASP A 13 -18.23 -8.84 -12.43
C ASP A 13 -18.35 -8.15 -11.07
N LEU A 14 -18.94 -6.95 -11.07
CA LEU A 14 -19.14 -6.11 -9.88
C LEU A 14 -20.02 -6.80 -8.82
N PRO A 15 -21.22 -7.31 -9.15
CA PRO A 15 -22.03 -8.12 -8.23
C PRO A 15 -21.27 -9.27 -7.58
N GLU A 16 -20.52 -10.04 -8.37
CA GLU A 16 -19.73 -11.16 -7.85
C GLU A 16 -18.65 -10.72 -6.86
N ALA A 17 -17.91 -9.65 -7.17
CA ALA A 17 -16.85 -9.13 -6.30
C ALA A 17 -17.41 -8.78 -4.90
N PHE A 18 -18.50 -8.03 -4.86
CA PHE A 18 -19.14 -7.64 -3.59
C PHE A 18 -19.83 -8.79 -2.87
N ARG A 19 -20.40 -9.76 -3.61
CA ARG A 19 -20.98 -10.96 -3.02
C ARG A 19 -19.92 -11.78 -2.30
N TRP A 20 -18.77 -12.03 -2.93
CA TRP A 20 -17.67 -12.75 -2.28
C TRP A 20 -17.12 -12.00 -1.08
N ALA A 21 -16.98 -10.66 -1.17
CA ALA A 21 -16.55 -9.85 -0.03
C ALA A 21 -17.51 -10.01 1.14
N LYS A 22 -18.82 -9.94 0.88
CA LYS A 22 -19.85 -10.12 1.90
C LYS A 22 -19.84 -11.52 2.52
N GLU A 23 -19.78 -12.57 1.70
CA GLU A 23 -19.70 -13.95 2.17
C GLU A 23 -18.49 -14.17 3.11
N ALA A 24 -17.32 -13.61 2.75
CA ALA A 24 -16.12 -13.71 3.56
C ALA A 24 -16.22 -12.91 4.88
N MET A 25 -16.78 -11.70 4.84
CA MET A 25 -17.03 -10.89 6.04
C MET A 25 -18.01 -11.58 6.99
N ASP A 26 -19.11 -12.12 6.46
CA ASP A 26 -20.13 -12.83 7.25
C ASP A 26 -19.55 -14.11 7.89
N ALA A 27 -18.56 -14.75 7.25
CA ALA A 27 -17.83 -15.92 7.77
C ALA A 27 -16.65 -15.58 8.70
N GLY A 28 -16.22 -14.31 8.76
CA GLY A 28 -15.02 -13.90 9.50
C GLY A 28 -13.72 -14.41 8.89
N GLU A 29 -13.69 -14.64 7.57
CA GLU A 29 -12.52 -15.19 6.86
C GLU A 29 -11.80 -14.12 6.03
N PRO A 30 -10.46 -14.07 6.05
CA PRO A 30 -9.71 -13.13 5.23
C PRO A 30 -9.78 -13.52 3.75
N LEU A 31 -10.18 -12.59 2.89
CA LEU A 31 -10.25 -12.80 1.44
C LEU A 31 -9.77 -11.56 0.68
N SER A 32 -8.84 -11.76 -0.26
CA SER A 32 -8.43 -10.72 -1.21
C SER A 32 -9.03 -10.98 -2.60
N ILE A 33 -9.67 -9.95 -3.15
CA ILE A 33 -10.39 -10.01 -4.44
C ILE A 33 -9.81 -8.92 -5.35
N ALA A 34 -9.33 -9.32 -6.53
CA ALA A 34 -9.02 -8.37 -7.59
C ALA A 34 -10.24 -8.20 -8.51
N TYR A 35 -10.76 -6.98 -8.57
CA TYR A 35 -11.71 -6.59 -9.60
C TYR A 35 -10.94 -6.14 -10.85
N GLU A 36 -11.23 -6.78 -11.98
CA GLU A 36 -10.66 -6.44 -13.30
C GLU A 36 -11.54 -5.37 -13.97
N GLY A 37 -11.30 -4.11 -13.62
CA GLY A 37 -12.04 -2.98 -14.15
C GLY A 37 -11.52 -1.64 -13.62
N ASN A 38 -12.29 -0.57 -13.82
CA ASN A 38 -11.94 0.75 -13.28
C ASN A 38 -12.44 0.90 -11.84
N ILE A 39 -11.60 1.44 -10.95
CA ILE A 39 -11.96 1.70 -9.55
C ILE A 39 -13.19 2.60 -9.44
N VAL A 40 -13.37 3.55 -10.36
CA VAL A 40 -14.53 4.46 -10.36
C VAL A 40 -15.84 3.70 -10.60
N ASP A 41 -15.82 2.64 -11.42
CA ASP A 41 -17.00 1.77 -11.61
C ASP A 41 -17.32 0.97 -10.33
N LEU A 42 -16.28 0.48 -9.65
CA LEU A 42 -16.41 -0.27 -8.40
C LEU A 42 -17.01 0.59 -7.27
N LEU A 43 -16.49 1.81 -7.11
CA LEU A 43 -16.99 2.75 -6.09
C LEU A 43 -18.39 3.27 -6.41
N GLN A 44 -18.69 3.54 -7.69
CA GLN A 44 -20.05 3.93 -8.10
C GLN A 44 -21.04 2.81 -7.79
N TYR A 45 -20.69 1.56 -8.10
CA TYR A 45 -21.53 0.41 -7.78
C TYR A 45 -21.76 0.26 -6.27
N ALA A 46 -20.71 0.40 -5.46
CA ALA A 46 -20.83 0.37 -4.01
C ALA A 46 -21.82 1.42 -3.50
N LEU A 47 -21.71 2.65 -4.01
CA LEU A 47 -22.57 3.77 -3.62
C LEU A 47 -24.03 3.53 -4.04
N ASP A 48 -24.26 3.11 -5.29
CA ASP A 48 -25.59 2.84 -5.85
C ASP A 48 -26.31 1.71 -5.12
N LYS A 49 -25.55 0.68 -4.69
CA LYS A 49 -26.07 -0.46 -3.94
C LYS A 49 -26.06 -0.23 -2.42
N SER A 50 -25.62 0.93 -1.96
CA SER A 50 -25.48 1.26 -0.53
C SER A 50 -24.67 0.20 0.23
N ILE A 51 -23.60 -0.30 -0.41
CA ILE A 51 -22.66 -1.23 0.20
C ILE A 51 -21.70 -0.43 1.08
N ASN A 52 -21.59 -0.82 2.34
CA ASN A 52 -20.66 -0.19 3.26
C ASN A 52 -19.23 -0.59 2.90
N ILE A 53 -18.34 0.40 2.92
CA ILE A 53 -16.89 0.20 2.82
C ILE A 53 -16.30 0.84 4.07
N GLU A 54 -15.73 0.04 4.96
CA GLU A 54 -15.18 0.55 6.23
C GLU A 54 -13.89 1.35 6.00
N LEU A 55 -13.00 0.82 5.16
CA LEU A 55 -11.69 1.39 4.85
C LEU A 55 -11.51 1.53 3.33
N LEU A 56 -11.07 2.71 2.88
CA LEU A 56 -10.80 3.00 1.47
C LEU A 56 -9.47 3.73 1.32
N SER A 57 -8.74 3.41 0.26
CA SER A 57 -7.54 4.13 -0.17
C SER A 57 -7.35 3.96 -1.67
N ASP A 58 -6.39 4.68 -2.25
CA ASP A 58 -6.01 4.57 -3.66
C ASP A 58 -4.50 4.41 -3.81
N GLN A 59 -4.09 3.50 -4.69
CA GLN A 59 -2.68 3.28 -5.03
C GLN A 59 -2.45 3.21 -6.55
N THR A 60 -3.29 3.92 -7.32
CA THR A 60 -3.02 4.14 -8.75
C THR A 60 -1.75 4.98 -8.93
N SER A 61 -1.16 5.04 -10.12
CA SER A 61 0.09 5.79 -10.31
C SER A 61 -0.18 7.27 -10.63
N CYS A 62 -0.82 7.98 -9.71
CA CYS A 62 -1.16 9.40 -9.89
C CYS A 62 0.08 10.34 -9.94
N HIS A 63 1.24 9.91 -9.43
CA HIS A 63 2.52 10.61 -9.64
C HIS A 63 2.91 10.76 -11.12
N ALA A 64 2.33 9.93 -12.01
CA ALA A 64 2.49 9.98 -13.46
C ALA A 64 1.12 9.94 -14.16
N VAL A 65 0.13 10.61 -13.56
CA VAL A 65 -1.29 10.53 -13.96
C VAL A 65 -1.49 10.79 -15.47
N TYR A 66 -0.84 11.82 -16.00
CA TYR A 66 -0.98 12.17 -17.40
C TYR A 66 -0.12 11.31 -18.33
N ASP A 67 0.83 10.53 -17.82
CA ASP A 67 1.76 9.71 -18.61
C ASP A 67 1.39 8.22 -18.61
N GLY A 68 0.12 7.92 -18.37
CA GLY A 68 -0.42 6.56 -18.40
C GLY A 68 -0.37 5.83 -17.06
N GLY A 69 -0.01 6.52 -15.98
CA GLY A 69 -0.13 5.99 -14.62
C GLY A 69 -1.59 5.82 -14.15
N TYR A 70 -2.53 6.51 -14.81
CA TYR A 70 -3.96 6.46 -14.53
C TYR A 70 -4.76 6.14 -15.79
N CYS A 71 -5.74 5.24 -15.68
CA CYS A 71 -6.62 4.87 -16.80
C CYS A 71 -7.99 5.53 -16.64
N PRO A 72 -8.43 6.37 -17.59
CA PRO A 72 -9.75 6.98 -17.55
C PRO A 72 -10.89 5.95 -17.52
N GLN A 73 -11.98 6.30 -16.85
CA GLN A 73 -13.20 5.50 -16.81
C GLN A 73 -13.89 5.55 -18.18
N GLY A 74 -14.50 4.43 -18.59
CA GLY A 74 -15.30 4.34 -19.82
C GLY A 74 -14.51 4.04 -21.10
N ILE A 75 -13.20 3.86 -21.00
CA ILE A 75 -12.34 3.38 -22.11
C ILE A 75 -11.56 2.14 -21.68
N SER A 76 -11.11 1.34 -22.66
CA SER A 76 -10.28 0.17 -22.39
C SER A 76 -8.82 0.57 -22.12
N PHE A 77 -8.04 -0.37 -21.59
CA PHE A 77 -6.61 -0.16 -21.37
C PHE A 77 -5.85 0.08 -22.68
N GLU A 78 -6.22 -0.64 -23.75
CA GLU A 78 -5.69 -0.50 -25.10
C GLU A 78 -6.03 0.88 -25.67
N GLU A 79 -7.29 1.30 -25.56
CA GLU A 79 -7.73 2.62 -26.01
C GLU A 79 -6.97 3.73 -25.29
N ARG A 80 -6.85 3.62 -23.97
CA ARG A 80 -6.03 4.54 -23.18
C ARG A 80 -4.59 4.62 -23.70
N THR A 81 -4.01 3.46 -24.04
CA THR A 81 -2.62 3.39 -24.50
C THR A 81 -2.46 4.03 -25.87
N ARG A 82 -3.46 3.85 -26.75
CA ARG A 82 -3.52 4.50 -28.06
C ARG A 82 -3.63 6.03 -27.92
N LEU A 83 -4.52 6.52 -27.06
CA LEU A 83 -4.71 7.97 -26.86
C LEU A 83 -3.45 8.66 -26.34
N LEU A 84 -2.64 8.00 -25.51
CA LEU A 84 -1.35 8.57 -25.05
C LEU A 84 -0.43 8.97 -26.22
N THR A 85 -0.50 8.27 -27.35
CA THR A 85 0.30 8.55 -28.54
C THR A 85 -0.44 9.35 -29.61
N GLU A 86 -1.74 9.09 -29.78
CA GLU A 86 -2.51 9.63 -30.91
C GLU A 86 -3.26 10.92 -30.56
N ASP A 87 -3.73 11.07 -29.32
CA ASP A 87 -4.48 12.24 -28.86
C ASP A 87 -4.33 12.44 -27.34
N LYS A 88 -3.18 13.01 -26.97
CA LYS A 88 -2.81 13.26 -25.57
C LYS A 88 -3.76 14.27 -24.90
N GLU A 89 -4.30 15.23 -25.66
CA GLU A 89 -5.22 16.23 -25.13
C GLU A 89 -6.54 15.58 -24.70
N GLU A 90 -7.11 14.71 -25.53
CA GLU A 90 -8.30 13.94 -25.17
C GLU A 90 -8.02 13.00 -24.00
N PHE A 91 -6.85 12.35 -23.97
CA PHE A 91 -6.44 11.54 -22.82
C PHE A 91 -6.46 12.34 -21.51
N CYS A 92 -5.81 13.50 -21.48
CA CYS A 92 -5.77 14.37 -20.29
C CYS A 92 -7.18 14.81 -19.88
N ARG A 93 -8.03 15.19 -20.84
CA ARG A 93 -9.42 15.58 -20.58
C ARG A 93 -10.23 14.44 -19.93
N LEU A 94 -10.03 13.20 -20.39
CA LEU A 94 -10.68 12.02 -19.84
C LEU A 94 -10.13 11.66 -18.45
N VAL A 95 -8.83 11.84 -18.21
CA VAL A 95 -8.20 11.71 -16.90
C VAL A 95 -8.82 12.69 -15.91
N ASP A 96 -8.89 13.98 -16.25
CA ASP A 96 -9.44 15.03 -15.37
C ASP A 96 -10.90 14.72 -14.99
N LYS A 97 -11.70 14.35 -15.99
CA LYS A 97 -13.09 13.94 -15.79
C LYS A 97 -13.19 12.74 -14.83
N THR A 98 -12.29 11.76 -14.98
CA THR A 98 -12.29 10.55 -14.15
C THR A 98 -11.83 10.86 -12.72
N LEU A 99 -10.81 11.70 -12.53
CA LEU A 99 -10.32 12.11 -11.21
C LEU A 99 -11.39 12.89 -10.43
N ARG A 100 -12.09 13.82 -11.09
CA ARG A 100 -13.24 14.52 -10.51
C ARG A 100 -14.30 13.55 -10.01
N LYS A 101 -14.68 12.59 -10.86
CA LYS A 101 -15.68 11.57 -10.50
C LYS A 101 -15.19 10.65 -9.37
N HIS A 102 -13.91 10.29 -9.37
CA HIS A 102 -13.31 9.47 -8.31
C HIS A 102 -13.37 10.19 -6.96
N TYR A 103 -13.01 11.48 -6.92
CA TYR A 103 -13.14 12.32 -5.73
C TYR A 103 -14.58 12.44 -5.23
N GLU A 104 -15.54 12.70 -6.12
CA GLU A 104 -16.96 12.78 -5.74
C GLU A 104 -17.46 11.50 -5.06
N LEU A 105 -17.04 10.33 -5.56
CA LEU A 105 -17.41 9.04 -4.99
C LEU A 105 -16.75 8.81 -3.63
N ILE A 106 -15.46 9.10 -3.50
CA ILE A 106 -14.75 9.01 -2.21
C ILE A 106 -15.45 9.91 -1.20
N LYS A 107 -15.73 11.17 -1.55
CA LYS A 107 -16.45 12.11 -0.69
C LYS A 107 -17.80 11.55 -0.25
N ALA A 108 -18.64 11.08 -1.19
CA ALA A 108 -19.94 10.52 -0.87
C ALA A 108 -19.88 9.26 0.02
N LEU A 109 -18.83 8.44 -0.11
CA LEU A 109 -18.59 7.29 0.76
C LEU A 109 -18.12 7.72 2.15
N THR A 110 -17.22 8.71 2.24
CA THR A 110 -16.75 9.25 3.53
C THR A 110 -17.87 9.93 4.32
N GLU A 111 -18.79 10.62 3.64
CA GLU A 111 -20.01 11.17 4.26
C GLU A 111 -20.94 10.09 4.85
N LYS A 112 -20.79 8.83 4.38
CA LYS A 112 -21.50 7.65 4.91
C LYS A 112 -20.70 6.87 5.96
N GLY A 113 -19.52 7.34 6.34
CA GLY A 113 -18.70 6.75 7.40
C GLY A 113 -17.52 5.90 6.93
N THR A 114 -17.24 5.84 5.62
CA THR A 114 -15.98 5.24 5.12
C THR A 114 -14.79 6.06 5.62
N TYR A 115 -13.79 5.39 6.21
CA TYR A 115 -12.50 6.03 6.49
C TYR A 115 -11.62 5.97 5.25
N PHE A 116 -11.37 7.13 4.63
CA PHE A 116 -10.48 7.28 3.49
C PHE A 116 -9.15 7.91 3.90
N PHE A 117 -8.06 7.40 3.34
CA PHE A 117 -6.73 8.00 3.45
C PHE A 117 -5.95 7.88 2.14
N ASP A 118 -5.13 8.88 1.82
CA ASP A 118 -4.26 8.87 0.65
C ASP A 118 -3.01 8.00 0.90
N TYR A 119 -2.63 7.15 -0.06
CA TYR A 119 -1.52 6.18 0.10
C TYR A 119 -0.15 6.72 -0.38
N GLY A 120 0.02 8.03 -0.53
CA GLY A 120 1.26 8.66 -0.97
C GLY A 120 1.53 8.45 -2.46
N ASN A 121 0.48 8.40 -3.29
CA ASN A 121 0.60 8.20 -4.74
C ASN A 121 0.35 9.49 -5.54
N SER A 122 0.24 10.63 -4.86
CA SER A 122 -0.11 11.95 -5.42
C SER A 122 -1.56 12.05 -5.93
N PHE A 123 -2.48 11.19 -5.47
CA PHE A 123 -3.87 11.22 -5.91
C PHE A 123 -4.56 12.55 -5.58
N MET A 124 -4.49 13.02 -4.34
CA MET A 124 -5.15 14.29 -3.96
C MET A 124 -4.60 15.49 -4.73
N ARG A 125 -3.29 15.49 -5.00
CA ARG A 125 -2.66 16.50 -5.85
C ARG A 125 -3.16 16.45 -7.28
N ALA A 126 -3.25 15.26 -7.87
CA ALA A 126 -3.78 15.09 -9.21
C ALA A 126 -5.25 15.54 -9.32
N VAL A 127 -6.08 15.26 -8.31
CA VAL A 127 -7.47 15.75 -8.25
C VAL A 127 -7.53 17.28 -8.18
N PHE A 128 -6.66 17.91 -7.39
CA PHE A 128 -6.56 19.37 -7.34
C PHE A 128 -6.17 19.96 -8.70
N ASP A 129 -5.13 19.40 -9.34
CA ASP A 129 -4.64 19.84 -10.65
C ASP A 129 -5.69 19.60 -11.76
N ALA A 130 -6.53 18.57 -11.64
CA ALA A 130 -7.69 18.34 -12.49
C ALA A 130 -8.78 19.41 -12.31
N GLY A 131 -8.65 20.29 -11.31
CA GLY A 131 -9.45 21.49 -11.04
C GLY A 131 -10.57 21.31 -10.02
N VAL A 132 -10.43 20.37 -9.08
CA VAL A 132 -11.28 20.24 -7.88
C VAL A 132 -10.59 21.00 -6.75
N THR A 133 -10.90 22.28 -6.57
CA THR A 133 -10.17 23.09 -5.59
C THR A 133 -10.57 22.77 -4.15
N GLU A 134 -11.79 22.27 -3.91
CA GLU A 134 -12.28 21.92 -2.58
C GLU A 134 -11.57 20.72 -1.93
N ILE A 135 -10.73 19.99 -2.67
CA ILE A 135 -9.88 18.95 -2.08
C ILE A 135 -8.74 19.55 -1.25
N ALA A 136 -8.32 20.79 -1.55
CA ALA A 136 -7.39 21.54 -0.72
C ALA A 136 -8.11 22.14 0.49
N LYS A 137 -7.48 22.11 1.67
CA LYS A 137 -8.13 22.62 2.91
C LYS A 137 -8.57 24.08 2.82
N ASN A 138 -7.79 24.92 2.14
CA ASN A 138 -8.09 26.33 1.96
C ASN A 138 -8.86 26.65 0.66
N GLY A 139 -9.06 25.66 -0.22
CA GLY A 139 -9.75 25.83 -1.50
C GLY A 139 -9.00 26.65 -2.56
N VAL A 140 -7.72 26.98 -2.34
CA VAL A 140 -6.92 27.89 -3.20
C VAL A 140 -5.64 27.23 -3.67
N ASP A 141 -4.90 26.58 -2.77
CA ASP A 141 -3.60 25.96 -3.06
C ASP A 141 -3.33 24.76 -2.14
N THR A 142 -2.24 24.03 -2.39
CA THR A 142 -1.94 22.79 -1.65
C THR A 142 -1.08 23.01 -0.40
N TYR A 143 -0.82 24.25 0.02
CA TYR A 143 0.17 24.51 1.08
C TYR A 143 -0.31 24.05 2.47
N GLU A 144 -1.62 24.07 2.73
CA GLU A 144 -2.22 23.58 3.98
C GLU A 144 -2.56 22.08 3.93
N GLY A 145 -2.22 21.41 2.83
CA GLY A 145 -2.59 20.02 2.56
C GLY A 145 -4.04 19.89 2.09
N PHE A 146 -4.58 18.67 2.23
CA PHE A 146 -5.85 18.26 1.64
C PHE A 146 -6.89 17.89 2.70
N VAL A 147 -8.15 17.81 2.29
CA VAL A 147 -9.29 17.52 3.19
C VAL A 147 -9.28 16.11 3.76
N PHE A 148 -8.64 15.17 3.05
CA PHE A 148 -8.39 13.82 3.55
C PHE A 148 -6.95 13.72 4.03
N PRO A 149 -6.70 13.00 5.14
CA PRO A 149 -5.34 12.78 5.60
C PRO A 149 -4.60 11.82 4.67
N SER A 150 -3.30 12.03 4.51
CA SER A 150 -2.43 10.96 3.99
C SER A 150 -2.19 9.91 5.07
N TYR A 151 -1.89 8.67 4.65
CA TYR A 151 -1.47 7.64 5.59
C TYR A 151 -0.19 8.02 6.33
N VAL A 152 0.64 8.91 5.78
CA VAL A 152 1.83 9.40 6.48
C VAL A 152 1.43 10.34 7.61
N GLU A 153 0.53 11.29 7.38
CA GLU A 153 0.09 12.24 8.41
C GLU A 153 -0.70 11.56 9.54
N ASP A 154 -1.60 10.63 9.20
CA ASP A 154 -2.53 10.04 10.18
C ASP A 154 -2.02 8.75 10.83
N ILE A 155 -1.21 7.97 10.10
CA ILE A 155 -0.81 6.62 10.51
C ILE A 155 0.71 6.54 10.66
N MET A 156 1.47 6.59 9.56
CA MET A 156 2.91 6.30 9.60
C MET A 156 3.70 7.29 10.43
N GLY A 157 3.48 8.58 10.30
CA GLY A 157 4.15 9.63 11.06
C GLY A 157 3.97 9.41 12.57
N PRO A 158 2.76 9.65 13.09
CA PRO A 158 2.51 9.63 14.54
C PRO A 158 2.60 8.23 15.15
N LEU A 159 2.25 7.18 14.40
CA LEU A 159 2.18 5.82 14.95
C LEU A 159 3.44 5.01 14.69
N LEU A 160 4.26 5.32 13.69
CA LEU A 160 5.45 4.53 13.35
C LEU A 160 6.74 5.37 13.40
N PHE A 161 6.84 6.42 12.59
CA PHE A 161 8.06 7.16 12.34
C PHE A 161 8.52 8.02 13.51
N ASP A 162 7.59 8.66 14.23
CA ASP A 162 7.88 9.40 15.46
C ASP A 162 8.49 8.50 16.55
N TYR A 163 8.30 7.19 16.43
CA TYR A 163 8.87 6.17 17.32
C TYR A 163 10.02 5.38 16.70
N GLY A 164 10.54 5.80 15.54
CA GLY A 164 11.68 5.16 14.87
C GLY A 164 11.35 3.91 14.05
N TYR A 165 10.09 3.46 14.01
CA TYR A 165 9.69 2.27 13.27
C TYR A 165 9.70 2.54 11.78
N GLY A 166 10.48 1.76 11.03
CA GLY A 166 10.55 1.90 9.58
C GLY A 166 11.10 0.63 8.93
N PRO A 167 11.14 0.58 7.59
CA PRO A 167 11.36 -0.64 6.83
C PRO A 167 12.79 -1.17 7.02
N PHE A 168 12.97 -2.10 7.94
CA PHE A 168 14.21 -2.83 8.14
C PHE A 168 14.23 -4.07 7.24
N ARG A 169 15.24 -4.15 6.36
CA ARG A 169 15.35 -5.21 5.35
C ARG A 169 16.68 -5.91 5.45
N TRP A 170 16.69 -7.18 5.08
CA TRP A 170 17.94 -7.91 4.89
C TRP A 170 17.88 -8.88 3.72
N CYS A 171 19.07 -9.24 3.24
CA CYS A 171 19.31 -10.21 2.18
C CYS A 171 20.39 -11.21 2.61
N CYS A 172 20.07 -12.50 2.61
CA CYS A 172 21.02 -13.58 2.84
C CYS A 172 21.85 -13.81 1.57
N LEU A 173 23.13 -13.43 1.58
CA LEU A 173 24.00 -13.46 0.40
C LEU A 173 24.43 -14.89 -0.01
N SER A 174 24.25 -15.85 0.89
CA SER A 174 24.37 -17.30 0.60
C SER A 174 23.34 -17.78 -0.42
N ARG A 175 22.20 -17.08 -0.55
CA ARG A 175 21.02 -17.46 -1.33
C ARG A 175 20.35 -18.76 -0.84
N ASP A 176 20.73 -19.27 0.33
CA ASP A 176 20.13 -20.44 0.94
C ASP A 176 18.81 -20.05 1.64
N PRO A 177 17.65 -20.64 1.27
CA PRO A 177 16.40 -20.43 1.99
C PRO A 177 16.48 -20.76 3.48
N GLU A 178 17.37 -21.66 3.89
CA GLU A 178 17.55 -22.02 5.30
C GLU A 178 18.18 -20.88 6.11
N ASP A 179 19.08 -20.10 5.52
CA ASP A 179 19.59 -18.89 6.17
C ASP A 179 18.47 -17.89 6.40
N LEU A 180 17.53 -17.76 5.45
CA LEU A 180 16.38 -16.89 5.62
C LEU A 180 15.50 -17.35 6.79
N ARG A 181 15.19 -18.65 6.88
CA ARG A 181 14.42 -19.20 8.02
C ARG A 181 15.10 -18.95 9.37
N LYS A 182 16.41 -19.13 9.43
CA LYS A 182 17.19 -18.86 10.64
C LYS A 182 17.16 -17.38 11.01
N THR A 183 17.32 -16.49 10.02
CA THR A 183 17.21 -15.04 10.25
C THR A 183 15.79 -14.61 10.63
N ASP A 184 14.75 -15.20 10.05
CA ASP A 184 13.35 -14.93 10.41
C ASP A 184 13.12 -15.31 11.89
N ARG A 185 13.57 -16.49 12.32
CA ARG A 185 13.48 -16.94 13.72
C ARG A 185 14.25 -16.03 14.66
N ALA A 186 15.51 -15.71 14.32
CA ALA A 186 16.35 -14.86 15.16
C ALA A 186 15.80 -13.43 15.29
N ALA A 187 15.25 -12.86 14.20
CA ALA A 187 14.58 -11.57 14.24
C ALA A 187 13.33 -11.62 15.12
N MET A 188 12.50 -12.66 14.96
CA MET A 188 11.30 -12.87 15.78
C MET A 188 11.63 -12.97 17.28
N GLU A 189 12.70 -13.69 17.66
CA GLU A 189 13.16 -13.82 19.05
C GLU A 189 13.67 -12.51 19.65
N CYS A 190 14.08 -11.55 18.81
CA CYS A 190 14.59 -10.24 19.24
C CYS A 190 13.49 -9.18 19.45
N ILE A 191 12.26 -9.47 19.04
CA ILE A 191 11.10 -8.58 19.16
C ILE A 191 10.29 -8.98 20.39
N ASP A 192 10.05 -8.03 21.29
CA ASP A 192 9.13 -8.21 22.43
C ASP A 192 7.71 -7.82 21.99
N PRO A 193 6.81 -8.79 21.71
CA PRO A 193 5.47 -8.50 21.22
C PRO A 193 4.57 -7.84 22.27
N THR A 194 5.01 -7.67 23.51
CA THR A 194 4.23 -7.03 24.60
C THR A 194 4.65 -5.58 24.87
N ARG A 195 5.77 -5.14 24.31
CA ARG A 195 6.32 -3.79 24.53
C ARG A 195 5.43 -2.72 23.91
N ARG A 196 5.06 -2.89 22.63
CA ARG A 196 4.14 -2.00 21.89
C ARG A 196 3.38 -2.76 20.80
N PHE A 197 2.32 -2.16 20.27
CA PHE A 197 1.55 -2.79 19.19
C PHE A 197 2.37 -2.90 17.90
N GLN A 198 3.28 -1.97 17.61
CA GLN A 198 4.17 -2.06 16.44
C GLN A 198 5.08 -3.29 16.53
N ASP A 199 5.58 -3.61 17.74
CA ASP A 199 6.36 -4.83 17.97
C ASP A 199 5.50 -6.08 17.78
N HIS A 200 4.29 -6.08 18.36
CA HIS A 200 3.34 -7.16 18.18
C HIS A 200 3.06 -7.44 16.69
N ASP A 201 2.76 -6.39 15.92
CA ASP A 201 2.40 -6.52 14.51
C ASP A 201 3.56 -7.05 13.68
N ASN A 202 4.79 -6.60 13.95
CA ASN A 202 5.99 -7.08 13.27
C ASN A 202 6.41 -8.48 13.69
N TRP A 203 6.19 -8.84 14.95
CA TRP A 203 6.36 -10.21 15.45
C TRP A 203 5.36 -11.17 14.81
N ALA A 204 4.08 -10.79 14.74
CA ALA A 204 3.03 -11.58 14.09
C ALA A 204 3.30 -11.75 12.59
N TRP A 205 3.75 -10.67 11.93
CA TRP A 205 4.18 -10.70 10.55
C TRP A 205 5.32 -11.70 10.33
N ILE A 206 6.44 -11.59 11.04
CA ILE A 206 7.61 -12.43 10.79
C ILE A 206 7.33 -13.92 11.07
N ARG A 207 6.48 -14.21 12.08
CA ARG A 207 5.98 -15.57 12.39
C ARG A 207 5.30 -16.22 11.19
N ASP A 208 4.53 -15.46 10.43
CA ASP A 208 3.70 -15.96 9.33
C ASP A 208 4.29 -15.68 7.93
N ALA A 209 5.39 -14.92 7.85
CA ALA A 209 5.94 -14.43 6.59
C ALA A 209 6.38 -15.55 5.64
N GLU A 210 6.81 -16.71 6.15
CA GLU A 210 7.13 -17.89 5.34
C GLU A 210 5.88 -18.54 4.73
N LYS A 211 4.78 -18.61 5.49
CA LYS A 211 3.52 -19.25 5.06
C LYS A 211 2.95 -18.58 3.81
N ASN A 212 3.18 -17.28 3.67
CA ASN A 212 2.73 -16.45 2.57
C ASN A 212 3.57 -16.60 1.28
N ARG A 213 4.72 -17.28 1.32
CA ARG A 213 5.59 -17.60 0.15
C ARG A 213 5.90 -16.40 -0.75
N LEU A 214 6.20 -15.26 -0.13
CA LEU A 214 6.38 -13.98 -0.82
C LEU A 214 7.78 -13.77 -1.43
N VAL A 215 8.72 -14.69 -1.20
CA VAL A 215 10.09 -14.57 -1.69
C VAL A 215 10.14 -14.75 -3.21
N VAL A 216 10.66 -13.73 -3.90
CA VAL A 216 10.92 -13.77 -5.35
C VAL A 216 12.37 -13.41 -5.58
N GLY A 217 13.14 -14.32 -6.19
CA GLY A 217 14.57 -14.11 -6.45
C GLY A 217 15.43 -14.36 -5.22
N THR A 218 16.07 -13.31 -4.70
CA THR A 218 17.00 -13.42 -3.56
C THR A 218 16.28 -13.66 -2.24
N GLN A 219 16.98 -14.32 -1.31
CA GLN A 219 16.47 -14.64 0.02
C GLN A 219 16.45 -13.38 0.88
N CYS A 220 15.35 -12.64 0.81
CA CYS A 220 15.16 -11.37 1.49
C CYS A 220 13.92 -11.38 2.38
N ARG A 221 13.99 -10.59 3.44
CA ARG A 221 12.85 -10.29 4.31
C ARG A 221 12.81 -8.81 4.63
N ILE A 222 11.62 -8.35 5.00
CA ILE A 222 11.33 -7.01 5.49
C ILE A 222 10.48 -7.13 6.75
N LEU A 223 10.67 -6.22 7.69
CA LEU A 223 9.75 -5.91 8.79
C LEU A 223 10.03 -4.47 9.26
N TYR A 224 9.20 -3.92 10.13
CA TYR A 224 9.42 -2.61 10.75
C TYR A 224 9.97 -2.76 12.17
N GLN A 225 11.00 -1.97 12.51
CA GLN A 225 11.54 -1.88 13.87
C GLN A 225 12.07 -0.47 14.17
N ASP A 226 12.05 -0.13 15.45
CA ASP A 226 12.69 1.06 16.01
C ASP A 226 14.22 0.93 16.07
N GLU A 227 14.90 2.00 16.47
CA GLU A 227 16.37 2.05 16.57
C GLU A 227 16.93 0.85 17.35
N GLU A 228 16.44 0.63 18.58
CA GLU A 228 16.94 -0.45 19.42
C GLU A 228 16.66 -1.83 18.82
N GLY A 229 15.47 -2.05 18.25
CA GLY A 229 15.11 -3.29 17.56
C GLY A 229 16.03 -3.58 16.37
N ARG A 230 16.30 -2.58 15.53
CA ARG A 230 17.24 -2.70 14.40
C ARG A 230 18.63 -3.09 14.88
N VAL A 231 19.14 -2.45 15.94
CA VAL A 231 20.47 -2.76 16.51
C VAL A 231 20.51 -4.18 17.07
N ARG A 232 19.51 -4.61 17.86
CA ARG A 232 19.45 -5.96 18.42
C ARG A 232 19.47 -7.04 17.33
N ILE A 233 18.63 -6.89 16.31
CA ILE A 233 18.54 -7.86 15.21
C ILE A 233 19.85 -7.88 14.41
N ALA A 234 20.42 -6.71 14.08
CA ALA A 234 21.67 -6.62 13.35
C ALA A 234 22.84 -7.31 14.10
N LEU A 235 22.95 -7.09 15.41
CA LEU A 235 23.98 -7.74 16.24
C LEU A 235 23.77 -9.26 16.30
N LYS A 236 22.51 -9.72 16.39
CA LYS A 236 22.19 -11.15 16.39
C LYS A 236 22.57 -11.81 15.06
N PHE A 237 22.25 -11.21 13.93
CA PHE A 237 22.67 -11.72 12.63
C PHE A 237 24.20 -11.76 12.51
N ASN A 238 24.89 -10.70 12.94
CA ASN A 238 26.35 -10.66 12.91
C ASN A 238 27.00 -11.72 13.82
N GLU A 239 26.38 -12.07 14.95
CA GLU A 239 26.80 -13.21 15.77
C GLU A 239 26.65 -14.53 15.01
N MET A 240 25.50 -14.78 14.40
CA MET A 240 25.21 -16.01 13.65
C MET A 240 26.15 -16.20 12.44
N VAL A 241 26.52 -15.10 11.77
CA VAL A 241 27.54 -15.11 10.70
C VAL A 241 28.91 -15.50 11.28
N ARG A 242 29.29 -14.94 12.42
CA ARG A 242 30.60 -15.19 13.07
C ARG A 242 30.75 -16.63 13.56
N THR A 243 29.66 -17.25 14.01
CA THR A 243 29.64 -18.65 14.45
C THR A 243 29.46 -19.65 13.31
N GLY A 244 29.21 -19.17 12.09
CA GLY A 244 28.97 -20.00 10.91
C GLY A 244 27.59 -20.66 10.87
N GLU A 245 26.63 -20.17 11.65
CA GLU A 245 25.24 -20.65 11.62
C GLU A 245 24.52 -20.26 10.32
N ILE A 246 24.86 -19.09 9.77
CA ILE A 246 24.37 -18.57 8.48
C ILE A 246 25.52 -17.95 7.67
N GLY A 247 25.32 -17.78 6.36
CA GLY A 247 26.20 -16.99 5.50
C GLY A 247 26.03 -15.48 5.68
N PRO A 248 26.86 -14.65 5.01
CA PRO A 248 26.82 -13.19 5.13
C PRO A 248 25.43 -12.59 4.84
N VAL A 249 25.05 -11.58 5.62
CA VAL A 249 23.77 -10.88 5.50
C VAL A 249 24.02 -9.41 5.16
N MET A 250 23.36 -8.90 4.12
CA MET A 250 23.32 -7.48 3.80
C MET A 250 22.09 -6.85 4.45
N LEU A 251 22.29 -5.80 5.25
CA LEU A 251 21.21 -5.00 5.82
C LEU A 251 20.90 -3.80 4.93
N GLY A 252 19.64 -3.39 4.88
CA GLY A 252 19.21 -2.24 4.11
C GLY A 252 17.79 -1.80 4.50
N ARG A 253 17.24 -0.89 3.73
CA ARG A 253 15.89 -0.36 3.90
C ARG A 253 15.36 0.25 2.62
N ASP A 254 14.07 0.53 2.60
CA ASP A 254 13.52 1.48 1.62
C ASP A 254 13.87 2.93 2.01
N HIS A 255 13.69 3.87 1.09
CA HIS A 255 13.82 5.30 1.37
C HIS A 255 12.65 5.83 2.19
N HIS A 256 11.50 5.16 2.14
CA HIS A 256 10.32 5.42 2.97
C HIS A 256 10.58 5.04 4.45
N ASP A 257 11.41 5.84 5.13
CA ASP A 257 11.86 5.63 6.51
C ASP A 257 11.99 6.98 7.24
N VAL A 258 12.07 6.91 8.57
CA VAL A 258 11.97 8.02 9.53
C VAL A 258 12.85 9.24 9.26
N SER A 259 13.96 9.08 8.55
CA SER A 259 14.90 10.16 8.24
C SER A 259 15.49 10.04 6.84
N GLY A 260 14.85 9.24 5.98
CA GLY A 260 15.37 8.89 4.65
C GLY A 260 14.83 9.75 3.50
N THR A 261 13.75 10.51 3.73
CA THR A 261 12.99 11.19 2.68
C THR A 261 12.35 12.48 3.21
N ASP A 262 12.45 13.55 2.43
CA ASP A 262 11.59 14.73 2.54
C ASP A 262 10.59 14.71 1.38
N SER A 263 9.33 14.36 1.67
CA SER A 263 8.22 14.37 0.69
C SER A 263 7.03 15.12 1.30
N PRO A 264 6.65 16.29 0.77
CA PRO A 264 5.54 17.08 1.32
C PRO A 264 4.15 16.49 1.02
N TYR A 265 4.09 15.43 0.20
CA TYR A 265 2.87 14.73 -0.22
C TYR A 265 3.06 13.22 -0.09
#